data_AF-A0A2V9TWZ2-F1
#
_entry.id   AF-A0A2V9TWZ2-F1
#
_cell.length_a   1.000
_cell.length_b   1.000
_cell.length_c   1.000
_cell.angle_alpha   90.00
_cell.angle_beta   90.00
_cell.angle_gamma   90.00
#
_symmetry.space_group_name_H-M   'P 1'
#
loop_
_entity.id
_entity.type
_entity.pdbx_description
1 polymer ?
#
loop_
_entity_poly.entity_id
_entity_poly.type
_entity_poly.pdbx_seq_one_letter_code
_entity_poly.pdbx_strand_id
1 'polypeptide(L)' 'DAGSRVGPDLTHVASRNMIAAETLPNTAGALAGWVVDPQRIKPGTQMSPNPLAPDDLQAVVAYLQSLH' A
#
# COMPACT_ATOMS: atom_id res chain seq x y z
N ASP A 1 -10.83 20.43 -4.91
CA ASP A 1 -10.75 19.10 -4.27
C ASP A 1 -10.02 18.11 -5.15
N ALA A 2 -8.83 17.68 -4.75
CA ALA A 2 -8.03 16.68 -5.46
C ALA A 2 -8.34 15.28 -4.92
N GLY A 3 -9.57 14.80 -5.11
CA GLY A 3 -9.97 13.44 -4.74
C GLY A 3 -9.91 12.52 -5.95
N SER A 4 -8.72 11.97 -6.27
CA SER A 4 -8.65 10.87 -7.23
C SER A 4 -9.46 9.69 -6.71
N ARG A 5 -10.47 9.23 -7.47
CA ARG A 5 -11.33 8.08 -7.11
C ARG A 5 -10.80 6.73 -7.63
N VAL A 6 -9.58 6.72 -8.18
CA VAL A 6 -8.98 5.51 -8.75
C VAL A 6 -8.51 4.55 -7.65
N GLY A 7 -8.09 5.09 -6.50
CA GLY A 7 -7.61 4.31 -5.36
C GLY A 7 -8.39 4.61 -4.08
N PRO A 8 -8.19 3.81 -3.01
CA PRO A 8 -8.74 4.10 -1.70
C PRO A 8 -8.06 5.34 -1.10
N ASP A 9 -8.78 6.02 -0.20
CA ASP A 9 -8.17 7.02 0.67
C ASP A 9 -7.03 6.39 1.48
N LEU A 10 -5.90 7.07 1.59
CA LEU A 10 -4.73 6.63 2.35
C LEU A 10 -4.46 7.48 3.60
N THR A 11 -5.25 8.54 3.83
CA THR A 11 -5.04 9.52 4.91
C THR A 11 -4.89 8.88 6.29
N HIS A 12 -5.60 7.77 6.52
CA HIS A 12 -5.60 7.02 7.79
C HIS A 12 -5.18 5.55 7.59
N VAL A 13 -4.34 5.27 6.59
CA VAL A 13 -3.99 3.89 6.24
C VAL A 13 -3.26 3.17 7.37
N ALA A 14 -2.47 3.87 8.20
CA ALA A 14 -1.74 3.26 9.32
C ALA A 14 -2.69 2.79 10.43
N SER A 15 -3.85 3.43 10.58
CA SER A 15 -4.87 3.08 11.58
C SER A 15 -5.70 1.85 11.19
N ARG A 16 -5.52 1.29 9.99
CA ARG A 16 -6.21 0.08 9.54
C ARG A 16 -5.54 -1.17 10.07
N ASN A 17 -6.33 -2.17 10.48
CA ASN A 17 -5.82 -3.50 10.81
C ASN A 17 -5.41 -4.30 9.56
N MET A 18 -6.11 -4.08 8.45
CA MET A 18 -5.96 -4.83 7.21
C MET A 18 -5.86 -3.90 5.99
N ILE A 19 -5.17 -4.34 4.95
CA ILE A 19 -5.01 -3.64 3.67
C ILE A 19 -5.35 -4.55 2.48
N ALA A 20 -5.23 -4.00 1.26
CA ALA A 20 -5.51 -4.72 0.00
C ALA A 20 -6.94 -5.29 -0.09
N ALA A 21 -7.91 -4.58 0.51
CA ALA A 21 -9.28 -5.07 0.75
C ALA A 21 -9.28 -6.39 1.53
N GLU A 22 -8.75 -6.31 2.76
CA GLU A 22 -8.71 -7.39 3.76
C GLU A 22 -7.91 -8.64 3.38
N THR A 23 -7.04 -8.54 2.37
CA THR A 23 -6.20 -9.66 1.94
C THR A 23 -4.95 -9.81 2.81
N LEU A 24 -4.47 -8.72 3.41
CA LEU A 24 -3.24 -8.70 4.20
C LEU A 24 -3.42 -7.96 5.53
N PRO A 25 -2.74 -8.38 6.61
CA PRO A 25 -2.59 -7.54 7.79
C PRO A 25 -1.72 -6.32 7.45
N ASN A 26 -2.00 -5.18 8.08
CA ASN A 26 -1.28 -3.94 7.85
C ASN A 26 0.06 -3.88 8.61
N THR A 27 0.98 -4.76 8.25
CA THR A 27 2.35 -4.77 8.77
C THR A 27 3.31 -4.14 7.76
N ALA A 28 4.46 -3.64 8.20
CA ALA A 28 5.46 -3.02 7.32
C ALA A 28 5.85 -3.94 6.14
N GLY A 29 6.11 -5.22 6.42
CA GLY A 29 6.50 -6.19 5.39
C GLY A 29 5.37 -6.51 4.39
N ALA A 30 4.14 -6.65 4.87
CA ALA A 30 2.98 -6.87 4.01
C ALA A 30 2.70 -5.65 3.13
N LEU A 31 2.83 -4.43 3.69
CA LEU A 31 2.67 -3.19 2.96
C LEU A 31 3.76 -3.02 1.89
N ALA A 32 5.01 -3.34 2.22
CA ALA A 32 6.11 -3.32 1.26
C ALA A 32 5.87 -4.27 0.08
N GLY A 33 5.46 -5.51 0.36
CA GLY A 33 5.13 -6.50 -0.68
C GLY A 33 3.97 -6.05 -1.56
N TRP A 34 2.93 -5.46 -0.95
CA TRP A 34 1.78 -4.91 -1.66
C TRP A 34 2.15 -3.74 -2.58
N VAL A 35 3.02 -2.84 -2.16
CA VAL A 35 3.47 -1.71 -2.98
C VAL A 35 4.25 -2.18 -4.22
N VAL A 36 5.16 -3.14 -4.05
CA VAL A 36 6.06 -3.58 -5.13
C VAL A 36 5.35 -4.46 -6.16
N ASP A 37 4.64 -5.50 -5.72
CA ASP A 37 4.02 -6.50 -6.61
C ASP A 37 2.62 -6.91 -6.11
N PRO A 38 1.62 -6.03 -6.24
CA PRO A 38 0.25 -6.28 -5.79
C PRO A 38 -0.42 -7.40 -6.60
N GLN A 39 -0.01 -7.65 -7.85
CA GLN A 39 -0.55 -8.71 -8.70
C GLN A 39 -0.22 -10.10 -8.16
N ARG A 40 0.98 -10.28 -7.57
CA ARG A 40 1.36 -11.54 -6.91
C ARG A 40 0.49 -11.87 -5.70
N ILE A 41 -0.05 -10.85 -5.04
CA ILE A 41 -0.85 -10.97 -3.83
C ILE A 41 -2.33 -11.08 -4.16
N LYS A 42 -2.81 -10.19 -5.03
CA LYS A 42 -4.21 -10.14 -5.48
C LYS A 42 -4.26 -10.02 -7.00
N PRO A 43 -4.19 -11.15 -7.73
CA PRO A 43 -4.27 -11.15 -9.18
C PRO A 43 -5.54 -10.43 -9.68
N GLY A 44 -5.38 -9.55 -10.66
CA GLY A 44 -6.48 -8.77 -11.24
C GLY A 44 -6.81 -7.48 -10.48
N THR A 45 -6.05 -7.13 -9.44
CA THR A 45 -6.13 -5.79 -8.83
C THR A 45 -5.81 -4.68 -9.85
N GLN A 46 -6.39 -3.49 -9.68
CA GLN A 46 -6.11 -2.35 -10.56
C GLN A 46 -4.84 -1.58 -10.16
N MET A 47 -4.27 -1.91 -9.01
CA MET A 47 -2.97 -1.36 -8.61
C MET A 47 -1.88 -1.99 -9.47
N SER A 48 -1.17 -1.17 -10.24
CA SER A 48 0.00 -1.62 -11.02
C SER A 48 1.18 -1.94 -10.10
N PRO A 49 2.08 -2.85 -10.50
CA PRO A 49 3.38 -3.03 -9.83
C PRO A 49 4.18 -1.74 -9.81
N ASN A 50 4.83 -1.46 -8.67
CA ASN A 50 5.69 -0.28 -8.48
C ASN A 50 7.08 -0.76 -8.06
N PRO A 51 7.94 -1.18 -9.00
CA PRO A 51 9.31 -1.57 -8.67
C PRO A 51 10.08 -0.32 -8.23
N LEU A 52 10.30 -0.22 -6.92
CA LEU A 52 11.06 0.87 -6.29
C LEU A 52 12.47 0.39 -5.93
N ALA A 53 13.44 1.31 -5.89
CA ALA A 53 14.71 1.04 -5.25
C ALA A 53 14.48 0.74 -3.75
N PRO A 54 15.35 -0.06 -3.10
CA PRO A 54 15.13 -0.46 -1.70
C PRO A 54 14.91 0.71 -0.74
N ASP A 55 15.70 1.79 -0.88
CA ASP A 55 15.62 2.96 0.01
C ASP A 55 14.31 3.73 -0.21
N ASP A 56 13.87 3.87 -1.47
CA ASP A 56 12.59 4.51 -1.80
C ASP A 56 11.41 3.70 -1.26
N LEU A 57 11.48 2.36 -1.36
CA LEU A 57 10.44 1.49 -0.80
C LEU A 57 10.35 1.67 0.72
N GLN A 58 11.50 1.70 1.41
CA GLN A 58 11.52 1.94 2.85
C GLN A 58 10.93 3.31 3.21
N ALA A 59 11.29 4.36 2.47
CA ALA A 59 10.76 5.70 2.68
C ALA A 59 9.24 5.76 2.47
N VAL A 60 8.72 5.13 1.41
CA VAL A 60 7.27 5.06 1.13
C VAL A 60 6.54 4.29 2.22
N VAL A 61 7.04 3.13 2.63
CA VAL A 61 6.42 2.32 3.69
C VAL A 61 6.41 3.11 5.00
N ALA A 62 7.52 3.75 5.38
CA ALA A 62 7.60 4.57 6.58
C ALA A 62 6.61 5.74 6.53
N TYR A 63 6.50 6.43 5.38
CA TYR A 63 5.52 7.49 5.20
C TYR A 63 4.09 6.98 5.38
N LEU A 64 3.70 5.90 4.69
CA LEU A 64 2.36 5.32 4.82
C LEU A 64 2.04 4.86 6.25
N GLN A 65 3.04 4.36 6.99
CA GLN A 65 2.87 3.97 8.39
C GLN A 65 2.75 5.16 9.35
N SER A 66 3.04 6.38 8.91
CA SER A 66 2.83 7.60 9.71
C SER A 66 1.43 8.22 9.55
N LEU A 67 0.64 7.74 8.58
CA LEU A 67 -0.68 8.28 8.23
C LEU A 67 -1.80 7.69 9.11
N HIS A 68 -1.95 8.25 10.32
CA HIS A 68 -2.95 7.85 11.32
C HIS A 68 -4.32 8.44 11.09
#